data_AF-A0A815R612-F1
#
_entry.id   AF-A0A815R612-F1
#
_cell.length_a   1.000
_cell.length_b   1.000
_cell.length_c   1.000
_cell.angle_alpha   90.00
_cell.angle_beta   90.00
_cell.angle_gamma   90.00
#
_symmetry.space_group_name_H-M   'P 1'
#
loop_
_entity.id
_entity.type
_entity.pdbx_description
1 polymer ?
#
loop_
_entity_poly.entity_id
_entity_poly.type
_entity_poly.pdbx_seq_one_letter_code
_entity_poly.pdbx_strand_id
1 'polypeptide(L)'
;LKRNYCFNSEQCTTFLRSSLAKQCHVLEIVINDRSNIEKLLNRMDNLQALKVIIQPDQEDNYHSSREDLIRWMSLGFSRTFTENLTGTETIRLWVH
;
A
#
# COMPACT_ATOMS: atom_id res chain seq x y z
N LEU A 1 -20.79 -1.32 -12.93
CA LEU A 1 -19.94 -0.16 -12.57
C LEU A 1 -19.08 -0.53 -11.36
N LYS A 2 -17.92 -1.16 -11.57
CA LYS A 2 -16.94 -1.34 -10.48
C LYS A 2 -16.39 0.05 -10.17
N ARG A 3 -16.88 0.69 -9.11
CA ARG A 3 -16.24 1.89 -8.58
C ARG A 3 -14.90 1.45 -8.00
N ASN A 4 -13.86 1.71 -8.76
CA ASN A 4 -12.47 1.61 -8.35
C ASN A 4 -12.23 2.68 -7.25
N TYR A 5 -12.70 2.42 -6.03
CA TYR A 5 -12.46 3.30 -4.89
C TYR A 5 -10.99 3.20 -4.50
N CYS A 6 -10.19 4.13 -5.01
CA CYS A 6 -8.81 4.32 -4.58
C CYS A 6 -8.77 5.05 -3.25
N PHE A 7 -7.95 4.54 -2.34
CA PHE A 7 -7.70 5.13 -1.04
C PHE A 7 -6.80 6.35 -1.19
N ASN A 8 -7.41 7.52 -1.27
CA ASN A 8 -6.68 8.77 -1.51
C ASN A 8 -5.99 9.30 -0.24
N SER A 9 -5.20 10.36 -0.38
CA SER A 9 -4.40 10.93 0.74
C SER A 9 -5.25 11.40 1.94
N GLU A 10 -6.43 11.96 1.68
CA GLU A 10 -7.35 12.42 2.74
C GLU A 10 -7.96 11.24 3.49
N GLN A 11 -8.40 10.21 2.77
CA GLN A 11 -8.91 8.97 3.34
C GLN A 11 -7.83 8.25 4.15
N CYS A 12 -6.59 8.24 3.66
CA CYS A 12 -5.44 7.71 4.38
C CYS A 12 -5.21 8.45 5.71
N THR A 13 -5.19 9.78 5.67
CA THR A 13 -5.02 10.61 6.87
C THR A 13 -6.15 10.40 7.87
N THR A 14 -7.39 10.29 7.38
CA THR A 14 -8.58 10.06 8.22
C THR A 14 -8.54 8.69 8.87
N PHE A 15 -8.22 7.65 8.10
CA PHE A 15 -8.08 6.30 8.60
C PHE A 15 -6.99 6.19 9.66
N LEU A 16 -5.82 6.80 9.43
CA LEU A 16 -4.70 6.81 10.38
C LEU A 16 -5.02 7.44 11.74
N ARG A 17 -6.08 8.28 11.82
CA ARG A 17 -6.56 8.84 13.08
C ARG A 17 -7.55 7.93 13.82
N SER A 18 -8.08 6.90 13.16
CA SER A 18 -9.08 6.01 13.72
C SER A 18 -8.50 5.02 14.73
N SER A 19 -9.33 4.54 15.65
CA SER A 19 -9.00 3.42 16.53
C SER A 19 -8.74 2.13 15.75
N LEU A 20 -9.36 1.98 14.59
CA LEU A 20 -9.17 0.85 13.70
C LEU A 20 -7.74 0.78 13.18
N ALA A 21 -7.17 1.90 12.73
CA ALA A 21 -5.78 1.92 12.26
C ALA A 21 -4.78 1.53 13.37
N LYS A 22 -5.07 1.90 14.63
CA LYS A 22 -4.23 1.53 15.78
C LYS A 22 -4.28 0.04 16.12
N GLN A 23 -5.40 -0.64 15.83
CA GLN A 23 -5.60 -2.06 16.14
C GLN A 23 -5.41 -2.97 14.93
N CYS A 24 -5.21 -2.38 13.75
CA CYS A 24 -5.11 -3.11 12.49
C CYS A 24 -3.75 -3.77 12.38
N HIS A 25 -3.77 -5.10 12.29
CA HIS A 25 -2.57 -5.92 12.06
C HIS A 25 -2.41 -6.28 10.58
N VAL A 26 -3.52 -6.38 9.84
CA VAL A 26 -3.52 -6.70 8.41
C VAL A 26 -4.39 -5.68 7.69
N LEU A 27 -3.80 -4.97 6.73
CA LEU A 27 -4.49 -3.97 5.93
C LEU A 27 -4.43 -4.35 4.45
N GLU A 28 -5.59 -4.38 3.79
CA GLU A 28 -5.69 -4.51 2.33
C GLU A 28 -6.29 -3.23 1.76
N ILE A 29 -5.55 -2.57 0.85
CA ILE A 29 -5.97 -1.30 0.25
C ILE A 29 -5.60 -1.21 -1.21
N VAL A 30 -6.44 -0.49 -1.94
CA VAL A 30 -6.16 -0.03 -3.30
C VAL A 30 -5.65 1.40 -3.21
N ILE A 31 -4.46 1.68 -3.73
CA ILE A 31 -3.89 3.02 -3.69
C ILE A 31 -3.54 3.49 -5.09
N ASN A 32 -3.53 4.81 -5.24
CA ASN A 32 -3.07 5.52 -6.43
C ASN A 32 -1.77 6.29 -6.18
N ASP A 33 -1.37 6.51 -4.93
CA ASP A 33 -0.19 7.28 -4.57
C ASP A 33 0.68 6.50 -3.58
N ARG A 34 1.96 6.33 -3.95
CA ARG A 34 3.00 5.65 -3.18
C ARG A 34 3.27 6.32 -1.84
N SER A 35 3.12 7.65 -1.75
CA SER A 35 3.28 8.40 -0.50
C SER A 35 2.32 7.94 0.59
N ASN A 36 1.17 7.36 0.21
CA ASN A 36 0.22 6.81 1.17
C ASN A 36 0.69 5.48 1.77
N ILE A 37 1.48 4.67 1.04
CA ILE A 37 2.12 3.47 1.62
C ILE A 37 3.06 3.88 2.74
N GLU A 38 3.91 4.89 2.49
CA GLU A 38 4.88 5.35 3.49
C GLU A 38 4.18 5.84 4.76
N LYS A 39 3.12 6.63 4.62
CA LYS A 39 2.33 7.12 5.76
C LYS A 39 1.75 5.97 6.60
N LEU A 40 1.27 4.91 5.95
CA LEU A 40 0.69 3.75 6.63
C LEU A 40 1.76 2.95 7.37
N LEU A 41 2.87 2.63 6.67
CA LEU A 41 3.97 1.86 7.26
C LEU A 41 4.62 2.58 8.46
N ASN A 42 4.68 3.92 8.42
CA ASN A 42 5.30 4.74 9.45
C ASN A 42 4.39 5.09 10.65
N ARG A 43 3.07 4.90 10.54
CA ARG A 43 2.12 5.32 11.59
C ARG A 43 1.25 4.20 12.15
N MET A 44 1.26 3.02 11.53
CA MET A 44 0.52 1.86 12.01
C MET A 44 1.49 0.90 12.72
N ASP A 45 1.79 1.18 13.97
CA ASP A 45 2.80 0.45 14.75
C ASP A 45 2.49 -1.04 14.92
N ASN A 46 1.20 -1.42 14.88
CA ASN A 46 0.75 -2.81 15.00
C ASN A 46 0.55 -3.51 13.65
N LEU A 47 0.79 -2.82 12.55
CA LEU A 47 0.62 -3.40 11.21
C LEU A 47 1.69 -4.46 11.00
N GLN A 48 1.27 -5.70 10.74
CA GLN A 48 2.12 -6.85 10.45
C GLN A 48 2.09 -7.21 8.97
N ALA A 49 0.99 -6.92 8.27
CA ALA A 49 0.88 -7.17 6.84
C ALA A 49 0.12 -6.05 6.11
N LEU A 50 0.70 -5.56 5.01
CA LEU A 50 0.07 -4.61 4.11
C LEU A 50 -0.07 -5.23 2.72
N LYS A 51 -1.30 -5.39 2.25
CA LYS A 51 -1.63 -5.85 0.91
C LYS A 51 -2.05 -4.64 0.08
N VAL A 52 -1.19 -4.27 -0.86
CA VAL A 52 -1.39 -3.12 -1.74
C VAL A 52 -1.83 -3.62 -3.11
N ILE A 53 -2.94 -3.08 -3.60
CA ILE A 53 -3.37 -3.24 -4.98
C ILE A 53 -3.09 -1.91 -5.69
N ILE A 54 -2.22 -1.95 -6.69
CA ILE A 54 -1.89 -0.78 -7.51
C ILE A 54 -2.86 -0.77 -8.67
N GLN A 55 -3.56 0.34 -8.89
CA GLN A 55 -4.26 0.50 -10.15
C GLN A 55 -3.27 0.98 -11.22
N PRO A 56 -3.32 0.42 -12.44
CA PRO A 56 -2.60 0.99 -13.55
C PRO A 56 -3.11 2.42 -13.76
N ASP A 57 -2.20 3.39 -13.75
CA ASP A 57 -2.55 4.79 -13.97
C ASP A 57 -3.33 4.91 -15.29
N GLN A 58 -4.47 5.60 -15.24
CA GLN A 58 -5.30 5.85 -16.43
C GLN A 58 -4.68 6.92 -17.35
N GLU A 59 -3.61 7.59 -16.92
CA GLU A 59 -2.88 8.59 -17.70
C GLU A 59 -1.38 8.28 -17.69
N ASP A 60 -0.89 7.98 -18.89
CA ASP A 60 0.53 7.86 -19.24
C ASP A 60 1.37 8.99 -18.62
N ASN A 61 2.28 8.65 -17.70
CA ASN A 61 3.66 9.18 -17.65
C ASN A 61 4.49 8.70 -16.44
N TYR A 62 3.89 7.96 -15.50
CA TYR A 62 4.65 7.27 -14.45
C TYR A 62 4.24 5.81 -14.39
N HIS A 63 4.46 5.08 -15.49
CA HIS A 63 4.67 3.63 -15.41
C HIS A 63 5.97 3.35 -14.65
N SER A 64 6.01 3.70 -13.36
CA SER A 64 6.95 3.07 -12.47
C SER A 64 6.47 1.63 -12.36
N SER A 65 7.19 0.76 -13.05
CA SER A 65 6.93 -0.66 -13.15
C SER A 65 6.71 -1.24 -11.75
N ARG A 66 6.01 -2.37 -11.69
CA ARG A 66 5.86 -3.14 -10.45
C ARG A 66 7.22 -3.34 -9.76
N GLU A 67 8.24 -3.62 -10.55
CA GLU A 67 9.63 -3.78 -10.16
C GLU A 67 10.17 -2.49 -9.51
N ASP A 68 9.84 -1.32 -10.03
CA ASP A 68 10.21 -0.04 -9.42
C ASP A 68 9.54 0.17 -8.07
N LEU A 69 8.27 -0.25 -7.90
CA LEU A 69 7.62 -0.15 -6.60
C LEU A 69 8.25 -1.11 -5.59
N ILE A 70 8.50 -2.37 -5.99
CA ILE A 70 9.17 -3.35 -5.12
C ILE A 70 10.55 -2.83 -4.75
N ARG A 71 11.33 -2.34 -5.72
CA ARG A 71 12.65 -1.77 -5.49
C ARG A 71 12.59 -0.55 -4.56
N TRP A 72 11.66 0.36 -4.79
CA TRP A 72 11.46 1.53 -3.93
C TRP A 72 11.12 1.12 -2.49
N MET A 73 10.22 0.14 -2.30
CA MET A 73 9.90 -0.37 -0.96
C MET A 73 11.10 -1.06 -0.33
N SER A 74 11.84 -1.87 -1.10
CA SER A 74 13.03 -2.60 -0.63
C SER A 74 14.16 -1.68 -0.19
N LEU A 75 14.27 -0.50 -0.81
CA LEU A 75 15.27 0.51 -0.46
C LEU A 75 14.81 1.45 0.65
N GLY A 76 13.50 1.72 0.73
CA GLY A 76 12.91 2.70 1.64
C GLY A 76 12.56 2.15 3.03
N PHE A 77 12.35 0.83 3.17
CA PHE A 77 11.92 0.23 4.42
C PHE A 77 12.78 -0.99 4.78
N SER A 78 13.29 -1.04 6.01
CA SER A 78 14.04 -2.19 6.59
C SER A 78 13.16 -3.42 6.87
N ARG A 79 12.09 -3.63 6.09
CA ARG A 79 11.04 -4.63 6.32
C ARG A 79 11.16 -5.79 5.33
N THR A 80 10.55 -6.94 5.64
CA THR A 80 10.65 -8.14 4.80
C THR A 80 9.52 -8.19 3.79
N PHE A 81 9.85 -8.42 2.52
CA PHE A 81 8.88 -8.42 1.43
C PHE A 81 8.62 -9.85 0.97
N THR A 82 7.37 -10.29 0.98
CA THR A 82 6.98 -11.58 0.39
C THR A 82 5.93 -11.35 -0.66
N GLU A 83 6.36 -11.54 -1.90
CA GLU A 83 5.48 -11.49 -3.05
C GLU A 83 4.59 -12.74 -3.07
N ASN A 84 3.27 -12.56 -3.09
CA ASN A 84 2.34 -13.66 -3.27
C ASN A 84 1.48 -13.39 -4.50
N LEU A 85 1.82 -14.10 -5.58
CA LEU A 85 1.28 -13.95 -6.93
C LEU A 85 -0.07 -14.68 -7.05
N THR A 86 -1.15 -14.06 -6.59
CA THR A 86 -2.51 -14.52 -6.92
C THR A 86 -3.30 -13.37 -7.52
N GLY A 87 -3.28 -13.26 -8.85
CA GLY A 87 -3.97 -12.21 -9.62
C GLY A 87 -3.09 -11.00 -9.97
N THR A 88 -3.56 -10.19 -10.92
CA THR A 88 -2.90 -8.97 -11.38
C THR A 88 -2.78 -7.95 -10.24
N GLU A 89 -1.54 -7.52 -9.96
CA GLU A 89 -1.21 -6.24 -9.29
C GLU A 89 -1.35 -6.16 -7.76
N THR A 90 -1.33 -7.29 -7.05
CA THR A 90 -1.27 -7.30 -5.59
C THR A 90 0.16 -7.49 -5.07
N ILE A 91 0.63 -6.60 -4.19
CA ILE A 91 1.86 -6.77 -3.42
C ILE A 91 1.51 -6.98 -1.96
N ARG A 92 2.09 -8.00 -1.32
CA ARG A 92 2.00 -8.21 0.14
C ARG A 92 3.33 -7.82 0.79
N LEU A 93 3.25 -7.05 1.86
CA LEU A 93 4.39 -6.55 2.63
C LEU A 93 4.28 -7.11 4.04
N TRP A 94 5.34 -7.74 4.55
CA TRP A 94 5.40 -8.15 5.95
C TRP A 94 6.19 -7.12 6.75
N VAL A 95 5.58 -6.67 7.82
CA VAL A 95 6.15 -5.72 8.76
C VAL A 95 6.52 -6.52 10.00
N HIS A 96 7.82 -6.65 10.26
CA HIS A 96 8.36 -7.22 11.49
C HIS A 96 8.81 -6.11 12.42
#